data_AF-A0A374AP76-F1
#
_entry.id   AF-A0A374AP76-F1
#
_cell.length_a   1.000
_cell.length_b   1.000
_cell.length_c   1.000
_cell.angle_alpha   90.00
_cell.angle_beta   90.00
_cell.angle_gamma   90.00
#
_symmetry.space_group_name_H-M   'P 1'
#
loop_
_entity.id
_entity.type
_entity.pdbx_description
1 polymer ?
#
loop_
_entity_poly.entity_id
_entity_poly.type
_entity_poly.pdbx_seq_one_letter_code
_entity_poly.pdbx_strand_id
1 'polypeptide(L)' 'MAYEVVKAFHDLQDYKDIKGGKVYHHYDVGDTYPRQGLDPVPNKTRIEELLSSGNAQGVPLIAEVKEKANAGKA' A
#
# COMPACT_ATOMS: atom_id res chain seq x y z
N MET A 1 -8.04 -8.29 3.38
CA MET A 1 -6.78 -8.21 4.14
C MET A 1 -6.25 -6.81 3.98
N ALA A 2 -5.97 -6.13 5.09
CA ALA A 2 -5.41 -4.79 5.09
C ALA A 2 -3.93 -4.90 5.47
N TYR A 3 -3.10 -4.08 4.84
CA TYR A 3 -1.67 -3.99 5.08
C TYR A 3 -1.36 -2.59 5.63
N GLU A 4 -0.32 -2.49 6.43
CA GLU A 4 0.17 -1.21 6.95
C GLU A 4 1.44 -0.86 6.21
N VAL A 5 1.51 0.38 5.76
CA VAL A 5 2.67 0.91 5.05
C VAL A 5 3.77 1.13 6.07
N VAL A 6 4.89 0.42 5.91
CA VAL A 6 6.06 0.52 6.82
C VAL A 6 7.12 1.47 6.30
N LYS A 7 7.05 1.81 5.00
CA LYS A 7 7.94 2.78 4.36
C LYS A 7 7.17 3.56 3.31
N ALA A 8 7.26 4.89 3.38
CA ALA A 8 6.54 5.75 2.45
C ALA A 8 6.96 5.49 0.99
N PHE A 9 5.97 5.43 0.09
CA PHE A 9 6.20 5.17 -1.33
C PHE A 9 5.10 5.75 -2.22
N HIS A 10 5.41 5.91 -3.50
CA HIS A 10 4.41 6.20 -4.53
C HIS A 10 4.02 4.88 -5.21
N ASP A 11 2.75 4.52 -5.18
CA ASP A 11 2.30 3.30 -5.85
C ASP A 11 2.14 3.55 -7.35
N LEU A 12 2.96 2.86 -8.15
CA LEU A 12 2.92 2.95 -9.61
C LEU A 12 1.63 2.39 -10.22
N GLN A 13 0.84 1.62 -9.45
CA GLN A 13 -0.45 1.06 -9.87
C GLN A 13 -1.65 1.82 -9.32
N ASP A 14 -1.48 2.74 -8.35
CA ASP A 14 -2.52 3.64 -7.86
C ASP A 14 -2.24 5.04 -8.42
N TYR A 15 -2.77 5.32 -9.60
CA TYR A 15 -2.59 6.61 -10.24
C TYR A 15 -3.89 7.14 -10.83
N LYS A 16 -3.92 8.45 -11.02
CA LYS A 16 -4.95 9.13 -11.80
C LYS A 16 -4.33 9.73 -13.06
N ASP A 17 -4.92 9.42 -14.20
CA ASP A 17 -4.60 10.10 -15.46
C ASP A 17 -5.17 11.52 -15.43
N ILE A 18 -4.30 12.49 -15.71
CA ILE A 18 -4.64 13.89 -15.88
C ILE A 18 -4.15 14.36 -17.25
N LYS A 19 -4.65 15.51 -17.71
CA LYS A 19 -4.33 16.07 -19.04
C LYS A 19 -2.83 16.37 -19.27
N GLY A 20 -2.00 16.28 -18.23
CA GLY A 20 -0.55 16.51 -18.26
C GLY A 20 0.30 15.34 -17.75
N GLY A 21 -0.26 14.15 -17.53
CA GLY A 21 0.50 12.98 -17.07
C GLY A 21 -0.26 12.11 -16.07
N LYS A 22 0.48 11.33 -15.27
CA LYS A 22 -0.05 10.48 -14.21
C LYS A 22 0.32 11.05 -12.84
N VAL A 23 -0.66 11.14 -11.96
CA VAL A 23 -0.44 11.47 -10.55
C VAL A 23 -0.53 10.18 -9.76
N TYR A 24 0.60 9.73 -9.22
CA TYR A 24 0.68 8.54 -8.37
C TYR A 24 0.26 8.87 -6.94
N HIS A 25 -0.48 7.96 -6.32
CA HIS A 25 -0.85 8.11 -4.92
C HIS A 25 0.36 7.85 -4.02
N HIS A 26 0.56 8.76 -3.09
CA HIS A 26 1.58 8.66 -2.06
C HIS A 26 0.97 7.99 -0.83
N TYR A 27 1.63 6.95 -0.34
CA TYR A 27 1.34 6.30 0.93
C TYR A 27 2.40 6.68 1.95
N ASP A 28 1.97 7.15 3.10
CA ASP A 28 2.81 7.46 4.26
C ASP A 28 2.93 6.27 5.20
N VAL A 29 3.94 6.29 6.07
CA VAL A 29 4.13 5.23 7.08
C VAL A 29 2.95 5.23 8.05
N GLY A 30 2.34 4.06 8.27
CA GLY A 30 1.14 3.86 9.07
C GLY A 30 -0.15 3.87 8.25
N ASP A 31 -0.10 4.19 6.95
CA ASP A 31 -1.28 4.16 6.09
C ASP A 31 -1.78 2.73 5.86
N THR A 32 -3.08 2.63 5.62
CA THR A 32 -3.71 1.37 5.22
C THR A 32 -3.58 1.19 3.71
N TYR A 33 -3.00 0.05 3.32
CA TYR A 33 -2.88 -0.38 1.94
C TYR A 33 -3.73 -1.64 1.68
N PRO A 34 -4.44 -1.72 0.54
CA PRO A 34 -4.76 -0.63 -0.38
C PRO A 34 -5.71 0.40 0.26
N ARG A 35 -5.68 1.65 -0.22
CA ARG A 35 -6.63 2.68 0.25
C ARG A 35 -8.08 2.30 -0.07
N GLN A 36 -9.00 2.74 0.80
CA GLN A 36 -10.41 2.47 0.61
C GLN A 36 -10.94 3.10 -0.69
N GLY A 37 -11.66 2.31 -1.48
CA GLY A 37 -12.23 2.76 -2.76
C GLY A 37 -11.24 2.75 -3.93
N LEU A 38 -10.06 2.15 -3.77
CA LEU A 38 -9.15 1.88 -4.89
C LEU A 38 -9.75 0.83 -5.83
N ASP A 39 -9.95 1.20 -7.09
CA ASP A 39 -10.42 0.33 -8.17
C ASP A 39 -9.53 0.54 -9.42
N PRO A 40 -8.87 -0.50 -9.94
CA PRO A 40 -8.87 -1.89 -9.46
C PRO A 40 -8.06 -2.07 -8.18
N VAL A 41 -8.51 -3.02 -7.34
CA VAL A 41 -7.77 -3.45 -6.15
C VAL A 41 -6.46 -4.13 -6.58
N PRO A 42 -5.32 -3.87 -5.90
CA PRO A 42 -4.05 -4.54 -6.18
C PRO A 42 -4.18 -6.05 -6.15
N ASN A 43 -3.58 -6.71 -7.14
CA ASN A 43 -3.55 -8.16 -7.20
C ASN A 43 -2.56 -8.75 -6.16
N LYS A 44 -2.64 -10.07 -5.94
CA LYS A 44 -1.77 -10.76 -4.98
C LYS A 44 -0.28 -10.58 -5.29
N THR A 45 0.11 -10.64 -6.57
CA THR A 45 1.50 -10.46 -6.99
C THR A 45 2.04 -9.09 -6.57
N ARG A 46 1.25 -8.02 -6.74
CA ARG A 46 1.63 -6.67 -6.31
C ARG A 46 1.82 -6.61 -4.80
N ILE A 47 0.92 -7.22 -4.05
CA ILE A 47 1.00 -7.28 -2.59
C ILE A 47 2.28 -8.02 -2.17
N GLU A 48 2.60 -9.17 -2.78
CA GLU A 48 3.82 -9.94 -2.50
C GLU A 48 5.11 -9.18 -2.84
N GLU A 49 5.12 -8.42 -3.93
CA GLU A 49 6.23 -7.52 -4.27
C GLU A 49 6.44 -6.44 -3.21
N LEU A 50 5.35 -5.85 -2.71
CA LEU A 50 5.41 -4.78 -1.70
C LEU A 50 5.74 -5.32 -0.30
N LEU A 51 5.34 -6.56 0.02
CA LEU A 51 5.69 -7.26 1.27
C LEU A 51 7.14 -7.71 1.32
N SER A 52 7.77 -7.88 0.15
CA SER A 52 9.15 -8.37 0.04
C SER A 52 10.12 -7.27 -0.39
N SER A 53 11.40 -7.59 -0.41
CA SER A 53 12.44 -6.77 -1.04
C SER A 53 12.47 -6.90 -2.57
N GLY A 54 11.48 -7.59 -3.18
CA GLY A 54 11.42 -7.81 -4.63
C GLY A 54 10.98 -6.59 -5.44
N ASN A 55 10.48 -5.54 -4.78
CA ASN A 55 10.14 -4.28 -5.43
C ASN A 55 11.37 -3.41 -5.74
N ALA A 56 11.19 -2.37 -6.55
CA ALA A 56 12.27 -1.47 -6.98
C ALA A 56 13.02 -0.74 -5.85
N GLN A 57 12.44 -0.65 -4.64
CA GLN A 57 13.11 -0.05 -3.48
C GLN A 57 14.02 -1.06 -2.75
N GLY A 58 13.97 -2.35 -3.09
CA GLY A 58 14.80 -3.39 -2.48
C GLY A 58 14.49 -3.67 -1.01
N VAL A 59 13.36 -3.16 -0.50
CA VAL A 59 12.92 -3.33 0.90
C VAL A 59 11.39 -3.49 0.96
N PRO A 60 10.86 -4.21 1.96
CA PRO A 60 9.42 -4.25 2.21
C PRO A 60 8.85 -2.84 2.40
N LEU A 61 7.76 -2.53 1.70
CA LEU A 61 7.07 -1.24 1.76
C LEU A 61 5.78 -1.33 2.56
N ILE A 62 5.15 -2.51 2.59
CA ILE A 62 3.98 -2.80 3.40
C ILE A 62 4.25 -4.02 4.30
N ALA A 63 3.48 -4.14 5.37
CA ALA A 63 3.47 -5.29 6.25
C ALA A 63 2.04 -5.81 6.45
N GLU A 64 1.91 -7.13 6.62
CA GLU A 64 0.65 -7.75 7.01
C GLU A 64 0.23 -7.23 8.39
N VAL A 65 -0.90 -6.52 8.44
CA VAL A 65 -1.56 -6.27 9.71
C VAL A 65 -2.29 -7.54 10.07
N LYS A 66 -1.64 -8.40 10.87
CA LYS A 66 -2.39 -9.37 11.65
C LYS A 66 -3.30 -8.54 12.51
N GLU A 67 -4.59 -8.57 12.19
CA GLU A 67 -5.66 -8.04 13.03
C GLU A 67 -5.44 -8.62 14.43
N LYS A 68 -4.71 -7.88 15.26
CA LYS A 68 -4.67 -8.16 16.68
C LYS A 68 -6.09 -7.82 17.10
N ALA A 69 -6.91 -8.86 17.21
CA ALA A 69 -8.01 -8.86 18.14
C ALA A 69 -7.44 -8.35 19.47
N ASN A 70 -7.67 -7.08 19.78
CA ASN A 70 -7.53 -6.36 21.05
C ASN A 70 -7.23 -4.89 20.75
N ALA A 71 -7.73 -3.90 21.47
CA ALA A 71 -8.76 -3.78 22.50
C ALA A 71 -8.61 -2.33 22.96
N GLY A 72 -9.73 -1.68 23.28
CA GLY A 72 -9.75 -0.51 24.14
C GLY A 72 -9.12 0.75 23.57
N LYS A 73 -9.97 1.66 23.09
CA LYS A 73 -9.90 3.03 23.60
C LYS A 73 -11.19 3.25 24.40
N ALA A 74 -10.95 3.51 25.69
CA ALA A 74 -11.93 3.75 26.75
C ALA A 74 -12.77 5.00 26.51
#